data_AF-A0AAD0AET5-F1
#
_entry.id   AF-A0AAD0AET5-F1
#
_cell.length_a   1.000
_cell.length_b   1.000
_cell.length_c   1.000
_cell.angle_alpha   90.00
_cell.angle_beta   90.00
_cell.angle_gamma   90.00
#
_symmetry.space_group_name_H-M   'P 1'
#
loop_
_entity.id
_entity.type
_entity.pdbx_description
1 polymer ?
#
loop_
_entity_poly.entity_id
_entity_poly.type
_entity_poly.pdbx_seq_one_letter_code
_entity_poly.pdbx_strand_id
1 'polypeptide(L)'
;MAQSTLPSHIKQLVDKKNYVIAIKTHAQEQGISLDEAKQQIDAYENQALAINSQTPPTAHSASSAEAKEQGFSILTQGLDNHLKQENIKVPLIPRWVWRVSVIILVMVVIGVLLSRLF
;
A
#
# COMPACT_ATOMS: atom_id res chain seq x y z
N MET A 1 -14.37 -27.73 -11.81
CA MET A 1 -13.67 -27.17 -10.63
C MET A 1 -12.96 -25.90 -11.10
N ALA A 2 -13.66 -24.76 -11.10
CA ALA A 2 -13.08 -23.49 -11.54
C ALA A 2 -12.27 -22.90 -10.38
N GLN A 3 -11.00 -22.60 -10.61
CA GLN A 3 -10.13 -21.98 -9.62
C GLN A 3 -10.61 -20.55 -9.37
N SER A 4 -11.26 -20.31 -8.24
CA SER A 4 -11.69 -18.97 -7.77
C SER A 4 -10.49 -18.13 -7.32
N THR A 5 -9.59 -17.83 -8.25
CA THR A 5 -8.47 -16.93 -7.99
C THR A 5 -8.99 -15.50 -8.03
N LEU A 6 -9.07 -14.88 -6.85
CA LEU A 6 -9.48 -13.50 -6.70
C LEU A 6 -8.64 -12.60 -7.63
N PRO A 7 -9.23 -11.76 -8.51
CA PRO A 7 -8.47 -10.92 -9.44
C PRO A 7 -7.47 -10.02 -8.71
N SER A 8 -6.29 -9.80 -9.30
CA SER A 8 -5.18 -9.06 -8.65
C SER A 8 -5.59 -7.66 -8.14
N HIS A 9 -6.42 -6.94 -8.90
CA HIS A 9 -6.93 -5.63 -8.49
C HIS A 9 -7.86 -5.70 -7.26
N ILE A 10 -8.66 -6.76 -7.13
CA ILE A 10 -9.52 -6.99 -5.95
C ILE A 10 -8.66 -7.34 -4.74
N LYS A 11 -7.63 -8.17 -4.91
CA LYS A 11 -6.65 -8.48 -3.84
C LYS A 11 -6.00 -7.21 -3.28
N GLN A 12 -5.57 -6.30 -4.16
CA GLN A 12 -5.00 -5.01 -3.75
C GLN A 12 -6.00 -4.12 -2.99
N LEU A 13 -7.29 -4.17 -3.34
CA LEU A 13 -8.33 -3.43 -2.63
C LEU A 13 -8.54 -4.00 -1.22
N VAL A 14 -8.47 -5.33 -1.05
CA VAL A 14 -8.52 -5.99 0.25
C VAL A 14 -7.29 -5.66 1.09
N ASP A 15 -6.08 -5.75 0.52
CA ASP A 15 -4.81 -5.45 1.22
C ASP A 15 -4.73 -3.98 1.69
N LYS A 16 -5.34 -3.06 0.93
CA LYS A 16 -5.46 -1.64 1.30
C LYS A 16 -6.58 -1.35 2.30
N LYS A 17 -7.19 -2.40 2.89
CA LYS A 17 -8.33 -2.32 3.82
C LYS A 17 -9.57 -1.65 3.22
N ASN A 18 -9.73 -1.73 1.90
CA ASN A 18 -10.85 -1.12 1.18
C ASN A 18 -11.91 -2.17 0.80
N TYR A 19 -12.37 -2.91 1.80
CA TYR A 19 -13.21 -4.10 1.65
C TYR A 19 -14.52 -3.84 0.92
N VAL A 20 -15.19 -2.72 1.20
CA VAL A 20 -16.48 -2.39 0.58
C VAL A 20 -16.35 -2.21 -0.93
N ILE A 21 -15.25 -1.59 -1.38
CA ILE A 21 -14.97 -1.41 -2.81
C ILE A 21 -14.54 -2.74 -3.42
N ALA A 22 -13.73 -3.54 -2.73
CA ALA A 22 -13.38 -4.88 -3.19
C ALA A 22 -14.64 -5.74 -3.43
N ILE A 23 -15.56 -5.79 -2.48
CA ILE A 23 -16.80 -6.58 -2.56
C ILE A 23 -17.68 -6.09 -3.70
N LYS A 24 -17.90 -4.77 -3.77
CA LYS A 24 -18.75 -4.18 -4.80
C LYS A 24 -18.18 -4.40 -6.20
N THR A 25 -16.88 -4.17 -6.38
CA THR A 25 -16.21 -4.36 -7.67
C THR A 25 -16.19 -5.84 -8.05
N HIS A 26 -15.92 -6.75 -7.11
CA HIS A 26 -15.92 -8.19 -7.35
C HIS A 26 -17.30 -8.73 -7.75
N ALA A 27 -18.36 -8.28 -7.06
CA ALA A 27 -19.74 -8.61 -7.40
C ALA A 27 -20.11 -8.07 -8.78
N GLN A 28 -19.70 -6.84 -9.09
CA GLN A 28 -20.00 -6.17 -10.35
C GLN A 28 -19.27 -6.79 -11.55
N GLU A 29 -18.00 -7.16 -11.39
CA GLU A 29 -17.16 -7.74 -12.46
C GLU A 29 -17.51 -9.20 -12.75
N GLN A 30 -17.83 -9.99 -11.71
CA GLN A 30 -18.16 -11.40 -11.89
C GLN A 30 -19.66 -11.66 -12.04
N GLY A 31 -20.49 -10.63 -11.91
CA GLY A 31 -21.95 -10.75 -11.97
C GLY A 31 -22.52 -11.66 -10.87
N ILE A 32 -21.79 -11.81 -9.75
CA ILE A 32 -22.21 -12.63 -8.61
C ILE A 32 -22.92 -11.78 -7.55
N SER A 33 -23.62 -12.45 -6.64
CA SER A 33 -24.29 -11.75 -5.53
C SER A 33 -23.28 -11.06 -4.61
N LEU A 34 -23.70 -9.96 -3.99
CA LEU A 34 -22.88 -9.20 -3.04
C LEU A 34 -22.41 -10.07 -1.86
N ASP A 35 -23.25 -11.01 -1.44
CA ASP A 35 -22.98 -11.93 -0.34
C ASP A 35 -21.91 -12.97 -0.72
N GLU A 36 -21.98 -13.50 -1.93
CA GLU A 36 -20.99 -14.43 -2.47
C GLU A 36 -19.64 -13.75 -2.71
N ALA A 37 -19.63 -12.50 -3.19
CA ALA A 37 -18.42 -11.69 -3.31
C ALA A 37 -17.77 -11.42 -1.94
N LYS A 38 -18.58 -11.18 -0.91
CA LYS A 38 -18.11 -11.01 0.46
C LYS A 38 -17.46 -12.29 0.97
N GLN A 39 -18.09 -13.45 0.79
CA GLN A 39 -17.55 -14.73 1.22
C GLN A 39 -16.21 -15.04 0.57
N GLN A 40 -16.05 -14.73 -0.72
CA GLN A 40 -14.78 -14.92 -1.44
C GLN A 40 -13.67 -13.99 -0.93
N ILE A 41 -14.01 -12.74 -0.57
CA ILE A 41 -13.06 -11.79 0.00
C ILE A 41 -12.66 -12.16 1.42
N ASP A 42 -13.62 -12.58 2.26
CA ASP A 42 -13.37 -13.04 3.63
C ASP A 42 -12.50 -14.32 3.61
N ALA A 43 -12.76 -15.26 2.70
CA ALA A 43 -11.95 -16.46 2.52
C ALA A 43 -10.53 -16.12 2.03
N TYR A 44 -10.39 -15.15 1.13
CA TYR A 44 -9.10 -14.67 0.68
C TYR A 44 -8.32 -13.96 1.79
N GLU A 45 -8.97 -13.14 2.62
CA GLU A 45 -8.34 -12.49 3.77
C GLU A 45 -7.84 -13.54 4.77
N ASN A 46 -8.68 -14.51 5.13
CA ASN A 46 -8.28 -15.61 6.01
C ASN A 46 -7.13 -16.43 5.44
N GLN A 47 -7.11 -16.64 4.12
CA GLN A 47 -6.01 -17.33 3.44
C GLN A 47 -4.75 -16.46 3.39
N ALA A 48 -4.85 -15.16 3.15
CA ALA A 48 -3.72 -14.23 3.17
C ALA A 48 -3.09 -14.12 4.57
N LEU A 49 -3.94 -14.08 5.61
CA LEU A 49 -3.52 -14.14 7.01
C LEU A 49 -2.86 -15.48 7.34
N ALA A 50 -3.41 -16.60 6.87
CA ALA A 50 -2.83 -17.92 7.04
C ALA A 50 -1.50 -18.09 6.29
N ILE A 51 -1.37 -17.59 5.06
CA ILE A 51 -0.13 -17.59 4.28
C ILE A 51 0.93 -16.69 4.95
N ASN A 52 0.53 -15.55 5.51
CA ASN A 52 1.44 -14.71 6.30
C ASN A 52 1.85 -15.38 7.63
N SER A 53 0.99 -16.26 8.16
CA SER A 53 1.23 -17.02 9.40
C SER A 53 1.88 -18.40 9.18
N GLN A 54 1.96 -18.88 7.93
CA GLN A 54 2.54 -20.16 7.54
C GLN A 54 3.60 -19.94 6.46
N THR A 55 4.77 -19.47 6.91
CA THR A 55 6.01 -19.86 6.25
C THR A 55 6.15 -21.39 6.29
N PRO A 56 6.61 -22.05 5.20
CA PRO A 56 6.92 -23.48 5.20
C PRO A 56 8.01 -23.80 6.24
N PRO A 57 8.06 -25.02 6.79
CA PRO A 57 9.10 -25.43 7.71
C PRO A 57 10.38 -25.66 6.89
N THR A 58 11.27 -24.68 6.85
CA THR A 58 12.68 -24.97 6.60
C THR A 58 13.47 -24.21 7.64
N ALA A 59 13.99 -25.00 8.57
CA ALA A 59 14.85 -24.62 9.65
C ALA A 59 15.85 -23.55 9.22
N HIS A 60 15.76 -22.35 9.78
CA HIS A 60 16.92 -21.50 10.10
C HIS A 60 16.46 -20.50 11.17
N SER A 61 16.75 -20.86 12.42
CA SER A 61 16.79 -19.92 13.53
C SER A 61 17.84 -18.85 13.23
N ALA A 62 17.42 -17.62 12.94
CA ALA A 62 18.10 -16.36 13.30
C ALA A 62 17.38 -15.14 12.70
N SER A 63 17.17 -14.11 13.53
CA SER A 63 16.93 -12.71 13.15
C SER A 63 15.61 -12.36 12.43
N SER A 64 14.55 -12.17 13.21
CA SER A 64 13.24 -11.66 12.76
C SER A 64 13.23 -10.18 12.36
N ALA A 65 14.38 -9.47 12.41
CA ALA A 65 14.51 -8.09 11.94
C ALA A 65 15.04 -8.03 10.48
N GLU A 66 16.08 -8.78 10.16
CA GLU A 66 16.70 -8.79 8.82
C GLU A 66 15.82 -9.41 7.74
N ALA A 67 15.05 -10.46 8.05
CA ALA A 67 14.16 -11.07 7.06
C ALA A 67 13.03 -10.12 6.61
N LYS A 68 12.59 -9.21 7.50
CA LYS A 68 11.60 -8.18 7.18
C LYS A 68 12.21 -7.07 6.33
N GLU A 69 13.47 -6.70 6.58
CA GLU A 69 14.22 -5.73 5.78
C GLU A 69 14.57 -6.25 4.39
N GLN A 70 14.88 -7.55 4.27
CA GLN A 70 15.11 -8.21 2.99
C GLN A 70 13.81 -8.31 2.18
N GLY A 71 12.71 -8.72 2.81
CA GLY A 71 11.40 -8.74 2.15
C GLY A 71 10.94 -7.35 1.71
N PHE A 72 11.12 -6.32 2.55
CA PHE A 72 10.78 -4.94 2.21
C PHE A 72 11.69 -4.35 1.12
N SER A 73 12.98 -4.68 1.11
CA SER A 73 13.93 -4.26 0.04
C SER A 73 13.58 -4.86 -1.31
N ILE A 74 13.15 -6.12 -1.36
CA ILE A 74 12.73 -6.77 -2.60
C ILE A 74 11.43 -6.15 -3.12
N LEU A 75 10.49 -5.81 -2.24
CA LEU A 75 9.24 -5.15 -2.62
C LEU A 75 9.45 -3.71 -3.10
N THR A 76 10.37 -2.96 -2.48
CA THR A 76 10.73 -1.60 -2.92
C THR A 76 11.47 -1.61 -4.25
N GLN A 77 12.41 -2.54 -4.44
CA GLN A 77 13.13 -2.69 -5.71
C GLN A 77 12.20 -3.12 -6.86
N GLY A 78 11.23 -4.00 -6.59
CA GLY A 78 10.20 -4.39 -7.55
C GLY A 78 9.25 -3.22 -7.89
N LEU A 79 8.85 -2.45 -6.88
CA LEU A 79 8.02 -1.25 -7.05
C LEU A 79 8.74 -0.17 -7.88
N ASP A 80 10.01 0.10 -7.59
CA ASP A 80 10.83 1.08 -8.31
C ASP A 80 11.07 0.69 -9.77
N ASN A 81 11.30 -0.61 -10.03
CA ASN A 81 11.49 -1.10 -11.39
C ASN A 81 10.19 -1.01 -12.21
N HIS A 82 9.03 -1.22 -11.55
CA HIS A 82 7.71 -1.09 -12.16
C HIS A 82 7.33 0.38 -12.42
N LEU A 83 7.65 1.29 -11.49
CA LEU A 83 7.49 2.74 -11.66
C LEU A 83 8.34 3.30 -12.81
N LYS A 84 9.56 2.76 -12.99
CA LYS A 84 10.44 3.09 -14.12
C LYS A 84 9.88 2.60 -15.46
N GLN A 85 9.30 1.40 -15.49
CA GLN A 85 8.78 0.78 -16.70
C GLN A 85 7.48 1.44 -17.18
N GLU A 86 6.68 1.97 -16.28
CA GLU A 86 5.39 2.63 -16.60
C GLU A 86 5.51 4.11 -16.99
N ASN A 87 6.72 4.72 -17.04
CA ASN A 87 6.89 6.17 -17.27
C ASN A 87 6.02 7.04 -16.33
N ILE A 88 5.60 6.53 -15.18
CA ILE A 88 4.82 7.30 -14.21
C ILE A 88 5.78 8.22 -13.49
N LYS A 89 5.91 9.43 -14.04
CA LYS A 89 6.52 10.58 -13.36
C LYS A 89 5.85 10.70 -12.00
N VAL A 90 6.53 10.22 -10.97
CA VAL A 90 6.21 10.48 -9.58
C VAL A 90 5.91 11.98 -9.49
N PRO A 91 4.75 12.42 -8.97
CA PRO A 91 4.44 13.84 -8.88
C PRO A 91 5.54 14.48 -8.02
N LEU A 92 6.52 15.06 -8.70
CA LEU A 92 7.80 15.51 -8.13
C LEU A 92 7.63 16.68 -7.16
N ILE A 93 6.40 17.19 -7.03
CA ILE A 93 6.01 18.10 -5.96
C ILE A 93 5.05 17.35 -5.03
N PRO A 94 5.58 16.70 -3.98
CA PRO A 94 4.78 16.17 -2.89
C PRO A 94 3.86 17.29 -2.37
N ARG A 95 2.58 16.98 -2.14
CA ARG A 95 1.60 17.96 -1.62
C ARG A 95 2.04 18.60 -0.28
N TRP A 96 2.96 17.97 0.43
CA TRP A 96 3.55 18.46 1.67
C TRP A 96 4.49 19.65 1.45
N VAL A 97 5.07 19.80 0.25
CA VAL A 97 5.89 20.96 -0.13
C VAL A 97 5.09 22.26 -0.03
N TRP A 98 3.80 22.21 -0.37
CA TRP A 98 2.94 23.39 -0.23
C TRP A 98 2.79 23.81 1.23
N ARG A 99 2.80 22.85 2.17
CA ARG A 99 2.75 23.12 3.61
C ARG A 99 4.09 23.67 4.11
N VAL A 100 5.21 23.07 3.70
CA VAL A 100 6.57 23.50 4.09
C VAL A 100 6.89 24.90 3.56
N SER A 101 6.46 25.22 2.33
CA SER A 101 6.63 26.54 1.73
C SER A 101 5.96 27.65 2.54
N VAL A 102 4.74 27.41 3.05
CA VAL A 102 4.04 28.38 3.92
C VAL A 102 4.78 28.58 5.25
N ILE A 103 5.30 27.51 5.85
CA ILE A 103 6.04 27.58 7.12
C ILE A 103 7.32 28.41 6.98
N ILE A 104 8.08 28.19 5.90
CA ILE A 104 9.31 28.96 5.62
C ILE A 104 8.97 30.44 5.42
N LEU A 105 7.91 30.74 4.67
CA LEU A 105 7.47 32.12 4.45
C LEU A 105 7.14 32.83 5.78
N VAL A 106 6.43 32.16 6.68
CA VAL A 106 6.10 32.69 8.01
C VAL A 106 7.37 32.94 8.84
N MET A 107 8.32 31.99 8.86
CA MET A 107 9.57 32.14 9.60
C MET A 107 10.42 33.31 9.11
N VAL A 108 10.46 33.55 7.79
CA VAL A 108 11.16 34.69 7.21
C VAL A 108 10.50 36.01 7.61
N VAL A 109 9.17 36.10 7.55
CA VAL A 109 8.45 37.32 7.96
C VAL A 109 8.70 37.64 9.44
N ILE A 110 8.66 36.63 10.32
CA ILE A 110 8.94 36.80 11.74
C ILE A 110 10.39 37.22 11.97
N GLY A 111 11.34 36.58 11.30
CA GLY A 111 12.76 36.92 11.40
C GLY A 111 13.07 38.35 10.97
N VAL A 112 12.43 38.82 9.88
CA VAL A 112 12.56 40.20 9.39
C VAL A 112 11.94 41.21 10.36
N LEU A 113 10.78 40.89 10.96
CA LEU A 113 10.16 41.74 11.96
C LEU A 113 11.03 41.89 13.20
N LEU A 114 11.64 40.78 13.66
CA LEU A 114 12.53 40.79 14.82
C LEU A 114 13.83 41.55 14.53
N SER A 115 14.44 41.39 13.35
CA SER A 115 15.66 42.14 12.98
C SER A 115 15.41 43.61 12.64
N ARG A 116 14.16 44.00 12.41
CA ARG A 116 13.75 45.40 12.27
C ARG A 116 13.38 46.05 13.61
N LEU A 117 12.96 45.24 14.59
CA LEU A 117 12.58 45.71 15.93
C LEU A 117 13.78 45.80 16.88
N PHE A 118 14.76 44.92 16.69
CA PHE A 118 16.04 44.88 17.39
C PHE A 118 17.10 45.66 16.62
#